data_AF-A0A662CNN9-F1
#
_entry.id   AF-A0A662CNN9-F1
#
_cell.length_a   1.000
_cell.length_b   1.000
_cell.length_c   1.000
_cell.angle_alpha   90.00
_cell.angle_beta   90.00
_cell.angle_gamma   90.00
#
_symmetry.space_group_name_H-M   'P 1'
#
loop_
_entity.id
_entity.type
_entity.pdbx_description
1 polymer ?
#
loop_
_entity_poly.entity_id
_entity_poly.type
_entity_poly.pdbx_seq_one_letter_code
_entity_poly.pdbx_strand_id
1 'polypeptide(L)'
;ESGIKRVGIRSVLTCECKDGICATCYGRDLSTGKLVALGEAVGVIAAQSIGEPGTQLTMRTFHIGGTATVFEVSSHEAKTQGFVRYHNIRAITNKDGDLVVMNRNGEIKVVDDQGKEKESYPVTYGAILKVKDGQEVKPGDVLVTWDPYSIPILSEVSGRVKFGDIIEGVTMKEEVDEVSGMVQRVVTEFKEEKRLPRISIKDENNRTIGRYPLPAGAYIMVAEGDAVSAGDIVAKIPRETAKTKDITGGLPKVIQLFEARRAKDKAIIAEIDGEVEIGTMVRGKRKVIIRGEHETREYLIPRAQTIVVRTGDYVRAGEPLVEGTVDPHDILEILGVKALQKYLVDEIQKVYRLQGVDINDKHIEVIVRQMLKRVRVDDPGDTKFLPGDEVNRFEFEEENQRVMEEGGRPAVGKVLLQGIAKAALYSESFISAASFQETTKVLTEAAVAGKVDPLRGLKENVILGRLIPAGTGVNEYRETEVRIKREFIHKENPLDSEE
;
A
#
# COMPACT_ATOMS: atom_id res chain seq x y z
N GLU A 1 -12.98 -18.11 -22.34
CA GLU A 1 -11.86 -18.01 -21.38
C GLU A 1 -12.43 -17.84 -19.98
N SER A 2 -11.93 -18.59 -19.01
CA SER A 2 -12.64 -19.16 -17.85
C SER A 2 -13.19 -18.22 -16.75
N GLY A 3 -13.17 -16.89 -16.93
CA GLY A 3 -13.75 -15.93 -15.97
C GLY A 3 -13.11 -15.92 -14.57
N ILE A 4 -11.91 -16.49 -14.43
CA ILE A 4 -11.22 -16.65 -13.14
C ILE A 4 -10.63 -15.30 -12.72
N LYS A 5 -11.09 -14.75 -11.59
CA LYS A 5 -10.63 -13.45 -11.06
C LYS A 5 -9.61 -13.54 -9.94
N ARG A 6 -9.50 -14.71 -9.29
CA ARG A 6 -8.57 -14.96 -8.20
C ARG A 6 -8.00 -16.37 -8.36
N VAL A 7 -6.68 -16.47 -8.21
CA VAL A 7 -5.95 -17.73 -8.26
C VAL A 7 -5.03 -17.77 -7.05
N GLY A 8 -5.09 -18.88 -6.30
CA GLY A 8 -4.10 -19.15 -5.25
C GLY A 8 -2.77 -19.50 -5.91
N ILE A 9 -1.73 -18.73 -5.64
CA ILE A 9 -0.38 -18.95 -6.14
C ILE A 9 0.58 -19.21 -5.00
N ARG A 10 1.67 -19.94 -5.29
CA ARG A 10 2.84 -19.94 -4.41
C ARG A 10 3.59 -18.63 -4.61
N SER A 11 4.20 -18.13 -3.54
CA SER A 11 4.99 -16.91 -3.51
C SER A 11 6.33 -17.18 -2.85
N VAL A 12 7.34 -16.36 -3.18
CA VAL A 12 8.63 -16.38 -2.49
C VAL A 12 8.46 -16.03 -1.00
N LEU A 13 7.46 -15.23 -0.68
CA LEU A 13 7.15 -14.78 0.68
C LEU A 13 6.64 -15.90 1.59
N THR A 14 6.02 -16.93 1.01
CA THR A 14 5.45 -18.08 1.74
C THR A 14 6.37 -19.30 1.72
N CYS A 15 7.59 -19.18 1.21
CA CYS A 15 8.54 -20.29 1.15
C CYS A 15 9.10 -20.60 2.54
N GLU A 16 9.12 -21.87 2.93
CA GLU A 16 9.61 -22.33 4.25
C GLU A 16 11.08 -22.77 4.22
N CYS A 17 11.74 -22.73 3.05
CA CYS A 17 13.17 -23.03 2.93
C CYS A 17 14.02 -22.05 3.77
N LYS A 18 14.86 -22.61 4.65
CA LYS A 18 15.76 -21.88 5.56
C LYS A 18 16.86 -21.12 4.81
N ASP A 19 17.64 -21.87 4.03
CA ASP A 19 18.83 -21.37 3.32
C ASP A 19 18.55 -21.13 1.82
N GLY A 20 17.39 -20.53 1.49
CA GLY A 20 17.07 -20.21 0.10
C GLY A 20 15.57 -20.19 -0.20
N ILE A 21 15.24 -20.46 -1.46
CA ILE A 21 13.87 -20.49 -1.99
C ILE A 21 13.71 -21.76 -2.83
N CYS A 22 12.65 -22.54 -2.62
CA CYS A 22 12.40 -23.72 -3.44
C CYS A 22 11.99 -23.33 -4.87
N ALA A 23 12.31 -24.21 -5.84
CA ALA A 23 12.00 -23.98 -7.25
C ALA A 23 10.51 -23.77 -7.52
N THR A 24 9.63 -24.37 -6.71
CA THR A 24 8.17 -24.23 -6.90
C THR A 24 7.60 -22.91 -6.36
N CYS A 25 8.21 -22.31 -5.33
CA CYS A 25 7.81 -20.99 -4.85
C CYS A 25 8.29 -19.87 -5.78
N TYR A 26 9.47 -20.05 -6.41
CA TYR A 26 9.98 -19.10 -7.38
C TYR A 26 9.36 -19.30 -8.79
N GLY A 27 9.14 -20.56 -9.15
CA GLY A 27 8.52 -20.98 -10.40
C GLY A 27 9.46 -20.85 -11.60
N ARG A 28 8.96 -20.14 -12.62
CA ARG A 28 9.64 -19.97 -13.91
C ARG A 28 10.78 -18.94 -13.81
N ASP A 29 11.96 -19.29 -14.31
CA ASP A 29 13.00 -18.32 -14.62
C ASP A 29 12.59 -17.51 -15.86
N LEU A 30 12.64 -16.18 -15.73
CA LEU A 30 12.19 -15.25 -16.76
C LEU A 30 13.21 -15.12 -17.90
N SER A 31 14.49 -15.45 -17.65
CA SER A 31 15.55 -15.37 -18.66
C SER A 31 15.51 -16.56 -19.62
N THR A 32 15.37 -17.77 -19.08
CA THR A 32 15.34 -19.01 -19.89
C THR A 32 13.92 -19.44 -20.28
N GLY A 33 12.90 -18.93 -19.59
CA GLY A 33 11.52 -19.34 -19.78
C GLY A 33 11.23 -20.78 -19.33
N LYS A 34 12.12 -21.42 -18.56
CA LYS A 34 11.93 -22.76 -17.99
C LYS A 34 11.69 -22.68 -16.48
N LEU A 35 11.40 -23.81 -15.85
CA LEU A 35 11.42 -23.88 -14.38
C LEU A 35 12.84 -23.53 -13.89
N VAL A 36 12.95 -22.75 -12.82
CA VAL A 36 14.25 -22.34 -12.28
C VAL A 36 15.08 -23.56 -11.89
N ALA A 37 16.37 -23.53 -12.23
CA ALA A 37 17.30 -24.59 -11.87
C ALA A 37 17.65 -24.53 -10.38
N LEU A 38 17.98 -25.68 -9.79
CA LEU A 38 18.55 -25.71 -8.45
C LEU A 38 19.90 -24.99 -8.45
N GLY A 39 20.18 -24.21 -7.42
CA GLY A 39 21.41 -23.41 -7.33
C GLY A 39 21.36 -22.06 -8.06
N GLU A 40 20.25 -21.69 -8.70
CA GLU A 40 20.12 -20.36 -9.31
C GLU A 40 20.19 -19.25 -8.24
N ALA A 41 21.01 -18.23 -8.48
CA ALA A 41 21.24 -17.14 -7.53
C ALA A 41 20.12 -16.08 -7.58
N VAL A 42 18.87 -16.50 -7.35
CA VAL A 42 17.66 -15.66 -7.49
C VAL A 42 17.68 -14.39 -6.65
N GLY A 43 18.41 -14.39 -5.53
CA GLY A 43 18.66 -13.20 -4.70
C GLY A 43 19.44 -12.11 -5.43
N VAL A 44 20.51 -12.50 -6.13
CA VAL A 44 21.35 -11.57 -6.91
C VAL A 44 20.58 -11.09 -8.12
N ILE A 45 19.88 -11.99 -8.82
CA ILE A 45 19.05 -11.65 -9.99
C ILE A 45 17.98 -10.63 -9.58
N ALA A 46 17.25 -10.88 -8.50
CA ALA A 46 16.24 -9.94 -8.01
C ALA A 46 16.82 -8.57 -7.66
N ALA A 47 17.97 -8.53 -6.98
CA ALA A 47 18.64 -7.28 -6.66
C ALA A 47 19.06 -6.50 -7.92
N GLN A 48 19.57 -7.18 -8.95
CA GLN A 48 19.94 -6.56 -10.23
C GLN A 48 18.71 -6.06 -11.00
N SER A 49 17.66 -6.87 -11.09
CA SER A 49 16.41 -6.52 -11.77
C SER A 49 15.72 -5.29 -11.18
N ILE A 50 15.97 -4.98 -9.91
CA ILE A 50 15.44 -3.79 -9.22
C ILE A 50 16.45 -2.63 -9.29
N GLY A 51 17.72 -2.93 -9.04
CA GLY A 51 18.79 -1.94 -8.92
C GLY A 51 19.18 -1.30 -10.24
N GLU A 52 19.38 -2.08 -11.31
CA GLU A 52 19.78 -1.55 -12.62
C GLU A 52 18.74 -0.55 -13.14
N PRO A 53 17.43 -0.89 -13.25
CA PRO A 53 16.44 0.10 -13.64
C PRO A 53 16.37 1.27 -12.68
N GLY A 54 16.51 1.05 -11.36
CA GLY A 54 16.51 2.14 -10.37
C GLY A 54 17.59 3.20 -10.64
N THR A 55 18.81 2.79 -10.98
CA THR A 55 19.88 3.72 -11.36
C THR A 55 19.57 4.48 -12.65
N GLN A 56 18.98 3.80 -13.64
CA GLN A 56 18.53 4.41 -14.90
C GLN A 56 17.40 5.43 -14.68
N LEU A 57 16.46 5.15 -13.77
CA LEU A 57 15.37 6.05 -13.42
C LEU A 57 15.90 7.36 -12.86
N THR A 58 16.93 7.30 -12.02
CA THR A 58 17.55 8.50 -11.45
C THR A 58 18.13 9.40 -12.54
N MET A 59 18.68 8.83 -13.61
CA MET A 59 19.18 9.60 -14.75
C MET A 59 18.05 10.16 -15.65
N ARG A 60 16.95 9.42 -15.83
CA ARG A 60 15.83 9.83 -16.70
C ARG A 60 14.88 10.86 -16.07
N THR A 61 14.67 10.78 -14.75
CA THR A 61 13.64 11.58 -14.04
C THR A 61 13.90 13.09 -14.14
N PHE A 62 15.14 13.54 -14.23
CA PHE A 62 15.48 14.98 -14.31
C PHE A 62 14.99 15.68 -15.59
N HIS A 63 14.63 14.94 -16.64
CA HIS A 63 14.29 15.52 -17.95
C HIS A 63 12.78 15.62 -18.20
N ILE A 64 11.93 15.00 -17.37
CA ILE A 64 10.46 14.97 -17.52
C ILE A 64 9.79 15.94 -16.52
N GLY A 65 10.52 16.97 -16.06
CA GLY A 65 10.06 17.90 -15.03
C GLY A 65 9.01 18.94 -15.47
N GLY A 66 8.16 18.66 -16.46
CA GLY A 66 7.27 19.70 -17.00
C GLY A 66 5.93 19.31 -17.63
N THR A 67 5.67 18.05 -17.98
CA THR A 67 4.50 17.70 -18.82
C THR A 67 3.90 16.32 -18.52
N ALA A 68 3.73 15.97 -17.25
CA ALA A 68 2.98 14.76 -16.88
C ALA A 68 1.54 15.11 -16.49
N THR A 69 0.63 15.18 -17.47
CA THR A 69 -0.81 15.13 -17.21
C THR A 69 -1.20 13.67 -17.01
N VAL A 70 -1.31 13.24 -15.75
CA VAL A 70 -1.93 11.96 -15.42
C VAL A 70 -3.44 12.13 -15.56
N PHE A 71 -4.03 11.39 -16.50
CA PHE A 71 -5.48 11.25 -16.57
C PHE A 71 -5.91 10.27 -15.48
N GLU A 72 -6.57 10.78 -14.42
CA GLU A 72 -7.24 9.89 -13.47
C GLU A 72 -8.48 9.30 -14.15
N VAL A 73 -8.64 7.98 -14.04
CA VAL A 73 -9.84 7.29 -14.51
C VAL A 73 -11.01 7.72 -13.64
N SER A 74 -11.99 8.38 -14.25
CA SER A 74 -13.17 8.95 -13.60
C SER A 74 -14.43 8.09 -13.74
N SER A 75 -14.30 6.86 -14.27
CA SER A 75 -15.41 5.96 -14.50
C SER A 75 -15.05 4.49 -14.27
N HIS A 76 -16.07 3.68 -13.96
CA HIS A 76 -15.98 2.22 -14.07
C HIS A 76 -16.87 1.74 -15.22
N GLU A 77 -16.33 0.86 -16.04
CA GLU A 77 -17.00 0.24 -17.18
C GLU A 77 -17.16 -1.26 -16.95
N ALA A 78 -18.28 -1.82 -17.39
CA ALA A 78 -18.52 -3.26 -17.36
C ALA A 78 -17.54 -3.96 -18.31
N LYS A 79 -16.86 -5.02 -17.86
CA LYS A 79 -15.98 -5.82 -18.73
C LYS A 79 -16.67 -7.04 -19.30
N THR A 80 -17.75 -7.47 -18.66
CA THR A 80 -18.50 -8.68 -19.00
C THR A 80 -19.98 -8.36 -19.10
N GLN A 81 -20.70 -9.10 -19.95
CA GLN A 81 -22.16 -9.05 -19.97
C GLN A 81 -22.76 -9.68 -18.70
N GLY A 82 -23.75 -9.02 -18.11
CA GLY A 82 -24.48 -9.51 -16.94
C GLY A 82 -25.51 -8.51 -16.43
N PHE A 83 -26.09 -8.82 -15.27
CA PHE A 83 -27.04 -7.96 -14.58
C PHE A 83 -26.35 -7.20 -13.46
N VAL A 84 -26.63 -5.90 -13.36
CA VAL A 84 -26.13 -5.07 -12.27
C VAL A 84 -26.88 -5.40 -10.98
N ARG A 85 -26.14 -5.54 -9.88
CA ARG A 85 -26.69 -5.68 -8.54
C ARG A 85 -25.99 -4.74 -7.57
N TYR A 86 -26.78 -3.91 -6.90
CA TYR A 86 -26.27 -3.02 -5.87
C TYR A 86 -26.00 -3.80 -4.58
N HIS A 87 -24.81 -3.64 -4.04
CA HIS A 87 -24.44 -4.15 -2.74
C HIS A 87 -24.11 -3.00 -1.81
N ASN A 88 -24.92 -2.83 -0.77
CA ASN A 88 -24.76 -1.75 0.21
C ASN A 88 -24.67 -0.35 -0.43
N ILE A 89 -25.43 -0.08 -1.51
CA ILE A 89 -25.51 1.26 -2.12
C ILE A 89 -26.80 1.92 -1.66
N ARG A 90 -26.67 3.13 -1.10
CA ARG A 90 -27.80 4.05 -0.92
C ARG A 90 -27.64 5.16 -1.93
N ALA A 91 -28.59 5.29 -2.85
CA ALA A 91 -28.56 6.33 -3.86
C ALA A 91 -29.87 7.11 -3.88
N ILE A 92 -29.77 8.39 -4.21
CA ILE A 92 -30.91 9.30 -4.34
C ILE A 92 -30.91 9.94 -5.72
N THR A 93 -32.10 10.19 -6.26
CA THR A 93 -32.23 10.88 -7.54
C THR A 93 -32.20 12.38 -7.31
N ASN A 94 -31.23 13.05 -7.94
CA ASN A 94 -31.10 14.50 -7.85
C ASN A 94 -32.10 15.21 -8.79
N LYS A 95 -32.19 16.55 -8.70
CA LYS A 95 -33.04 17.39 -9.55
C LYS A 95 -32.80 17.19 -11.06
N ASP A 96 -31.56 16.89 -11.44
CA ASP A 96 -31.16 16.65 -12.83
C ASP A 96 -31.49 15.22 -13.33
N GLY A 97 -32.09 14.37 -12.47
CA GLY A 97 -32.43 12.99 -12.80
C GLY A 97 -31.28 12.00 -12.65
N ASP A 98 -30.09 12.46 -12.27
CA ASP A 98 -28.93 11.61 -11.99
C ASP A 98 -29.09 10.87 -10.64
N LEU A 99 -28.66 9.61 -10.60
CA LEU A 99 -28.70 8.77 -9.41
C LEU A 99 -27.37 8.89 -8.65
N VAL A 100 -27.36 9.60 -7.53
CA VAL A 100 -26.14 9.96 -6.78
C VAL A 100 -25.99 9.07 -5.55
N VAL A 101 -24.79 8.51 -5.35
CA VAL A 101 -24.48 7.64 -4.21
C VAL A 101 -24.24 8.45 -2.94
N MET A 102 -24.94 8.10 -1.87
CA MET A 102 -24.95 8.80 -0.58
C MET A 102 -24.12 8.11 0.50
N ASN A 103 -23.46 6.99 0.21
CA ASN A 103 -22.64 6.26 1.17
C ASN A 103 -21.29 5.83 0.57
N ARG A 104 -20.29 5.59 1.41
CA ARG A 104 -18.90 5.31 0.98
C ARG A 104 -18.58 3.84 0.69
N ASN A 105 -19.37 2.92 1.26
CA ASN A 105 -19.07 1.48 1.24
C ASN A 105 -20.00 0.71 0.31
N GLY A 106 -20.37 1.34 -0.82
CA GLY A 106 -21.19 0.73 -1.85
C GLY A 106 -20.34 -0.04 -2.85
N GLU A 107 -20.86 -1.17 -3.34
CA GLU A 107 -20.25 -1.91 -4.44
C GLU A 107 -21.31 -2.17 -5.52
N ILE A 108 -20.94 -1.94 -6.79
CA ILE A 108 -21.70 -2.41 -7.95
C ILE A 108 -21.17 -3.79 -8.30
N LYS A 109 -22.02 -4.81 -8.21
CA LYS A 109 -21.71 -6.15 -8.67
C LYS A 109 -22.35 -6.40 -10.02
N VAL A 110 -21.67 -7.11 -10.90
CA VAL A 110 -22.26 -7.62 -12.14
C VAL A 110 -22.38 -9.13 -11.98
N VAL A 111 -23.61 -9.63 -12.03
CA VAL A 111 -23.95 -11.06 -11.85
C VAL A 111 -24.34 -11.69 -13.18
N ASP A 112 -24.21 -13.01 -13.30
CA ASP A 112 -24.79 -13.75 -14.43
C ASP A 112 -26.29 -14.06 -14.23
N ASP A 113 -26.86 -14.75 -15.21
CA ASP A 113 -28.24 -15.25 -15.21
C ASP A 113 -28.52 -16.23 -14.05
N GLN A 114 -27.49 -16.87 -13.49
CA GLN A 114 -27.58 -17.76 -12.34
C GLN A 114 -27.32 -17.03 -11.00
N GLY A 115 -27.13 -15.71 -11.02
CA GLY A 115 -26.89 -14.89 -9.82
C GLY A 115 -25.48 -15.01 -9.25
N LYS A 116 -24.54 -15.64 -9.97
CA LYS A 116 -23.15 -15.74 -9.56
C LYS A 116 -22.42 -14.44 -9.89
N GLU A 117 -21.70 -13.91 -8.90
CA GLU A 117 -20.93 -12.68 -9.03
C GLU A 117 -19.81 -12.87 -10.05
N LYS A 118 -19.92 -12.16 -11.18
CA LYS A 118 -18.85 -12.04 -12.16
C LYS A 118 -17.93 -10.90 -11.77
N GLU A 119 -18.44 -9.70 -11.48
CA GLU A 119 -17.62 -8.51 -11.23
C GLU A 119 -18.07 -7.78 -9.96
N SER A 120 -17.15 -7.07 -9.28
CA SER A 120 -17.46 -6.15 -8.19
C SER A 120 -16.59 -4.89 -8.35
N TYR A 121 -17.23 -3.73 -8.32
CA TYR A 121 -16.62 -2.41 -8.43
C TYR A 121 -16.99 -1.58 -7.20
N PRO A 122 -16.02 -1.11 -6.40
CA PRO A 122 -16.30 -0.20 -5.30
C PRO A 122 -16.82 1.13 -5.84
N VAL A 123 -17.79 1.71 -5.16
CA VAL A 123 -18.38 3.00 -5.51
C VAL A 123 -18.11 4.00 -4.41
N THR A 124 -17.60 5.16 -4.81
CA THR A 124 -17.29 6.26 -3.91
C THR A 124 -18.52 7.13 -3.65
N TYR A 125 -18.51 7.81 -2.50
CA TYR A 125 -19.55 8.77 -2.14
C TYR A 125 -19.61 9.93 -3.17
N GLY A 126 -20.83 10.23 -3.62
CA GLY A 126 -21.12 11.22 -4.64
C GLY A 126 -20.76 10.85 -6.07
N ALA A 127 -20.47 9.58 -6.30
CA ALA A 127 -20.44 9.05 -7.65
C ALA A 127 -21.86 9.02 -8.25
N ILE A 128 -21.94 9.27 -9.55
CA ILE A 128 -23.17 9.24 -10.35
C ILE A 128 -23.30 7.87 -10.99
N LEU A 129 -24.33 7.13 -10.61
CA LEU A 129 -24.67 5.85 -11.20
C LEU A 129 -25.38 6.07 -12.54
N LYS A 130 -24.85 5.44 -13.60
CA LYS A 130 -25.44 5.50 -14.95
C LYS A 130 -26.31 4.29 -15.27
N VAL A 131 -26.27 3.27 -14.44
CA VAL A 131 -27.05 2.03 -14.55
C VAL A 131 -27.91 1.82 -13.32
N LYS A 132 -29.08 1.19 -13.48
CA LYS A 132 -30.01 0.86 -12.38
C LYS A 132 -29.78 -0.55 -11.85
N ASP A 133 -30.24 -0.81 -10.62
CA ASP A 133 -30.25 -2.16 -10.04
C ASP A 133 -31.11 -3.11 -10.89
N GLY A 134 -30.57 -4.28 -11.23
CA GLY A 134 -31.19 -5.27 -12.11
C GLY A 134 -31.06 -4.99 -13.62
N GLN A 135 -30.41 -3.89 -14.03
CA GLN A 135 -30.21 -3.59 -15.45
C GLN A 135 -29.20 -4.54 -16.10
N GLU A 136 -29.51 -5.02 -17.30
CA GLU A 136 -28.55 -5.77 -18.12
C GLU A 136 -27.53 -4.80 -18.74
N VAL A 137 -26.25 -5.12 -18.59
CA VAL A 137 -25.12 -4.33 -19.10
C VAL A 137 -24.26 -5.18 -20.04
N LYS A 138 -23.69 -4.53 -21.06
CA LYS A 138 -22.75 -5.13 -22.00
C LYS A 138 -21.32 -4.67 -21.70
N PRO A 139 -20.30 -5.41 -22.17
CA PRO A 139 -18.92 -4.96 -22.09
C PRO A 139 -18.76 -3.56 -22.72
N GLY A 140 -18.18 -2.61 -21.97
CA GLY A 140 -17.99 -1.21 -22.35
C GLY A 140 -19.05 -0.25 -21.82
N ASP A 141 -20.15 -0.74 -21.22
CA ASP A 141 -21.16 0.15 -20.63
C ASP A 141 -20.61 0.80 -19.36
N VAL A 142 -20.74 2.13 -19.28
CA VAL A 142 -20.32 2.92 -18.12
C VAL A 142 -21.29 2.66 -16.96
N LEU A 143 -20.77 2.09 -15.87
CA LEU A 143 -21.54 1.77 -14.67
C LEU A 143 -21.70 3.00 -13.77
N VAL A 144 -20.59 3.68 -13.52
CA VAL A 144 -20.52 4.80 -12.58
C VAL A 144 -19.45 5.80 -12.99
N THR A 145 -19.72 7.08 -12.76
CA THR A 145 -18.83 8.20 -13.03
C THR A 145 -18.67 9.09 -11.81
N TRP A 146 -17.47 9.60 -11.54
CA TRP A 146 -17.24 10.55 -10.45
C TRP A 146 -16.22 11.62 -10.87
N ASP A 147 -16.18 12.72 -10.12
CA ASP A 147 -15.16 13.76 -10.28
C ASP A 147 -13.86 13.29 -9.60
N PRO A 148 -12.76 13.08 -10.34
CA PRO A 148 -11.50 12.63 -9.73
C PRO A 148 -10.82 13.74 -8.91
N TYR A 149 -11.10 15.00 -9.23
CA TYR A 149 -10.39 16.16 -8.70
C TYR A 149 -11.08 16.79 -7.49
N SER A 150 -12.29 16.35 -7.15
CA SER A 150 -13.00 16.89 -6.00
C SER A 150 -13.81 15.85 -5.24
N ILE A 151 -13.89 16.02 -3.92
CA ILE A 151 -14.80 15.26 -3.07
C ILE A 151 -16.06 16.12 -2.89
N PRO A 152 -17.22 15.69 -3.42
CA PRO A 152 -18.46 16.43 -3.23
C PRO A 152 -18.95 16.34 -1.78
N ILE A 153 -19.59 17.41 -1.32
CA ILE A 153 -20.43 17.44 -0.12
C ILE A 153 -21.87 17.52 -0.65
N LEU A 154 -22.67 16.49 -0.39
CA LEU A 154 -24.03 16.40 -0.89
C LEU A 154 -25.04 16.74 0.21
N SER A 155 -26.20 17.24 -0.22
CA SER A 155 -27.36 17.33 0.66
C SER A 155 -28.09 15.99 0.77
N GLU A 156 -28.41 15.56 1.99
CA GLU A 156 -29.33 14.45 2.27
C GLU A 156 -30.81 14.85 2.27
N VAL A 157 -31.11 16.16 2.32
CA VAL A 157 -32.48 16.68 2.52
C VAL A 157 -32.79 17.84 1.58
N SER A 158 -34.03 17.92 1.11
CA SER A 158 -34.47 19.05 0.30
C SER A 158 -34.86 20.25 1.18
N GLY A 159 -34.53 21.46 0.76
CA GLY A 159 -34.90 22.68 1.50
C GLY A 159 -34.15 23.92 1.02
N ARG A 160 -34.17 24.98 1.83
CA ARG A 160 -33.47 26.24 1.54
C ARG A 160 -32.12 26.32 2.24
N VAL A 161 -31.10 26.73 1.50
CA VAL A 161 -29.74 26.92 1.99
C VAL A 161 -29.68 28.15 2.91
N LYS A 162 -29.08 27.98 4.09
CA LYS A 162 -28.69 29.07 4.98
C LYS A 162 -27.24 28.92 5.39
N PHE A 163 -26.49 30.01 5.31
CA PHE A 163 -25.10 30.03 5.74
C PHE A 163 -25.00 30.18 7.26
N GLY A 164 -24.07 29.45 7.85
CA GLY A 164 -23.69 29.58 9.26
C GLY A 164 -22.19 29.83 9.33
N ASP A 165 -21.79 30.95 9.92
CA ASP A 165 -20.38 31.33 10.10
C ASP A 165 -19.57 31.44 8.78
N ILE A 166 -20.24 31.69 7.65
CA ILE A 166 -19.63 31.98 6.33
C ILE A 166 -19.70 33.50 6.14
N ILE A 167 -18.58 34.17 6.35
CA ILE A 167 -18.46 35.63 6.32
C ILE A 167 -17.33 35.98 5.35
N GLU A 168 -17.66 36.80 4.37
CA GLU A 168 -16.71 37.30 3.37
C GLU A 168 -15.53 38.04 4.04
N GLY A 169 -14.31 37.73 3.60
CA GLY A 169 -13.07 38.28 4.13
C GLY A 169 -12.57 37.65 5.43
N VAL A 170 -13.39 36.85 6.13
CA VAL A 170 -13.00 36.18 7.39
C VAL A 170 -12.94 34.67 7.26
N THR A 171 -14.04 34.03 6.85
CA THR A 171 -14.12 32.57 6.71
C THR A 171 -14.37 32.14 5.26
N MET A 172 -14.61 33.10 4.35
CA MET A 172 -14.78 32.89 2.92
C MET A 172 -14.08 34.00 2.15
N LYS A 173 -13.46 33.65 1.01
CA LYS A 173 -13.01 34.61 0.00
C LYS A 173 -13.61 34.26 -1.35
N GLU A 174 -13.77 35.25 -2.19
CA GLU A 174 -14.09 35.05 -3.60
C GLU A 174 -12.78 35.01 -4.40
N GLU A 175 -12.57 33.94 -5.14
CA GLU A 175 -11.48 33.80 -6.10
C GLU A 175 -12.06 33.77 -7.50
N VAL A 176 -11.39 34.43 -8.44
CA VAL A 176 -11.71 34.29 -9.86
C VAL A 176 -10.92 33.13 -10.40
N ASP A 177 -11.60 32.13 -10.94
CA ASP A 177 -10.96 31.02 -11.64
C ASP A 177 -10.35 31.55 -12.95
N GLU A 178 -9.03 31.48 -13.08
CA GLU A 178 -8.27 31.98 -14.24
C GLU A 178 -8.66 31.29 -15.56
N VAL A 179 -9.22 30.07 -15.49
CA VAL A 179 -9.59 29.28 -16.68
C VAL A 179 -11.01 29.59 -17.13
N SER A 180 -11.97 29.60 -16.19
CA SER A 180 -13.39 29.77 -16.51
C SER A 180 -13.88 31.22 -16.44
N GLY A 181 -13.10 32.11 -15.80
CA GLY A 181 -13.50 33.49 -15.51
C GLY A 181 -14.65 33.60 -14.51
N MET A 182 -15.08 32.48 -13.90
CA MET A 182 -16.17 32.46 -12.93
C MET A 182 -15.65 32.77 -11.53
N VAL A 183 -16.44 33.54 -10.77
CA VAL A 183 -16.17 33.80 -9.36
C VAL A 183 -16.56 32.56 -8.56
N GLN A 184 -15.58 31.96 -7.88
CA GLN A 184 -15.75 30.82 -6.99
C GLN A 184 -15.57 31.26 -5.55
N ARG A 185 -16.45 30.79 -4.66
CA ARG A 185 -16.41 31.09 -3.23
C ARG A 185 -15.64 29.99 -2.51
N VAL A 186 -14.54 30.35 -1.86
CA VAL A 186 -13.61 29.41 -1.20
C VAL A 186 -13.57 29.68 0.30
N VAL A 187 -13.70 28.62 1.10
CA VAL A 187 -13.57 28.72 2.56
C VAL A 187 -12.09 28.92 2.92
N THR A 188 -11.78 29.99 3.65
CA THR A 188 -10.41 30.31 4.09
C THR A 188 -10.07 29.67 5.43
N GLU A 189 -8.77 29.55 5.73
CA GLU A 189 -8.34 29.16 7.07
C GLU A 189 -8.74 30.21 8.12
N PHE A 190 -9.52 29.80 9.11
CA PHE A 190 -9.99 30.66 10.19
C PHE A 190 -9.24 30.38 11.49
N LYS A 191 -8.66 31.40 12.14
CA LYS A 191 -7.87 31.21 13.38
C LYS A 191 -8.73 31.06 14.65
N GLU A 192 -9.95 31.59 14.65
CA GLU A 192 -10.84 31.62 15.83
C GLU A 192 -11.63 30.31 16.01
N GLU A 193 -11.56 29.70 17.19
CA GLU A 193 -12.26 28.44 17.54
C GLU A 193 -13.80 28.53 17.52
N LYS A 194 -14.37 29.73 17.53
CA LYS A 194 -15.83 29.94 17.61
C LYS A 194 -16.56 29.99 16.28
N ARG A 195 -15.85 30.09 15.14
CA ARG A 195 -16.49 30.21 13.82
C ARG A 195 -16.29 28.91 13.06
N LEU A 196 -17.35 28.13 12.93
CA LEU A 196 -17.34 26.85 12.21
C LEU A 196 -18.21 27.02 10.95
N PRO A 197 -17.59 27.40 9.80
CA PRO A 197 -18.33 27.61 8.56
C PRO A 197 -19.12 26.34 8.21
N ARG A 198 -20.41 26.51 7.99
CA ARG A 198 -21.33 25.41 7.69
C ARG A 198 -22.46 25.88 6.80
N ILE A 199 -22.93 24.95 5.97
CA ILE A 199 -24.17 25.09 5.22
C ILE A 199 -25.26 24.38 6.01
N SER A 200 -26.34 25.09 6.32
CA SER A 200 -27.51 24.52 6.97
C SER A 200 -28.68 24.53 6.01
N ILE A 201 -29.42 23.42 5.93
CA ILE A 201 -30.63 23.35 5.12
C ILE A 201 -31.83 23.52 6.02
N LYS A 202 -32.73 24.41 5.61
CA LYS A 202 -33.93 24.77 6.33
C LYS A 202 -35.18 24.31 5.60
N ASP A 203 -36.12 23.80 6.38
CA ASP A 203 -37.47 23.49 5.94
C ASP A 203 -38.33 24.78 5.81
N GLU A 204 -39.55 24.66 5.28
CA GLU A 204 -40.53 25.75 5.15
C GLU A 204 -40.80 26.47 6.49
N ASN A 205 -40.72 25.72 7.60
CA ASN A 205 -40.87 26.23 8.96
C ASN A 205 -39.59 26.86 9.56
N ASN A 206 -38.59 27.16 8.73
CA ASN A 206 -37.32 27.78 9.14
C ASN A 206 -36.46 26.94 10.12
N ARG A 207 -36.84 25.68 10.36
CA ARG A 207 -36.11 24.71 11.19
C ARG A 207 -34.95 24.11 10.40
N THR A 208 -33.79 23.98 11.03
CA THR A 208 -32.63 23.34 10.40
C THR A 208 -32.81 21.83 10.40
N ILE A 209 -32.88 21.25 9.20
CA ILE A 209 -33.07 19.82 8.95
C ILE A 209 -31.79 19.12 8.46
N GLY A 210 -30.80 19.88 8.00
CA GLY A 210 -29.47 19.36 7.64
C GLY A 210 -28.37 20.36 8.01
N ARG A 211 -27.20 19.86 8.41
CA ARG A 211 -26.01 20.68 8.71
C ARG A 211 -24.77 20.04 8.11
N TYR A 212 -24.08 20.79 7.26
CA TYR A 212 -22.89 20.36 6.54
C TYR A 212 -21.73 21.28 6.90
N PRO A 213 -20.79 20.85 7.76
CA PRO A 213 -19.60 21.64 8.07
C PRO A 213 -18.70 21.73 6.83
N LEU A 214 -18.12 22.91 6.60
CA LEU A 214 -17.20 23.14 5.50
C LEU A 214 -15.76 23.22 6.03
N PRO A 215 -14.83 22.36 5.56
CA PRO A 215 -13.42 22.52 5.86
C PRO A 215 -12.82 23.72 5.11
N ALA A 216 -11.66 24.20 5.58
CA ALA A 216 -10.87 25.17 4.83
C ALA A 216 -10.47 24.58 3.47
N GLY A 217 -10.47 25.41 2.43
CA GLY A 217 -10.21 25.01 1.05
C GLY A 217 -11.43 24.47 0.29
N ALA A 218 -12.59 24.30 0.93
CA ALA A 218 -13.80 23.88 0.22
C ALA A 218 -14.38 25.00 -0.66
N TYR A 219 -14.73 24.66 -1.90
CA TYR A 219 -15.48 25.50 -2.83
C TYR A 219 -16.97 25.38 -2.57
N ILE A 220 -17.64 26.51 -2.34
CA ILE A 220 -19.08 26.59 -2.10
C ILE A 220 -19.80 26.70 -3.45
N MET A 221 -20.64 25.71 -3.75
CA MET A 221 -21.35 25.62 -5.05
C MET A 221 -22.74 26.27 -5.03
N VAL A 222 -23.29 26.57 -3.85
CA VAL A 222 -24.65 27.10 -3.66
C VAL A 222 -24.63 28.50 -3.03
N ALA A 223 -25.63 29.33 -3.31
CA ALA A 223 -25.82 30.63 -2.66
C ALA A 223 -26.78 30.57 -1.47
N GLU A 224 -26.70 31.57 -0.60
CA GLU A 224 -27.64 31.68 0.51
C GLU A 224 -29.05 31.96 -0.02
N GLY A 225 -30.03 31.16 0.44
CA GLY A 225 -31.42 31.24 -0.01
C GLY A 225 -31.79 30.30 -1.16
N ASP A 226 -30.81 29.64 -1.79
CA ASP A 226 -31.06 28.68 -2.87
C ASP A 226 -31.90 27.49 -2.40
N ALA A 227 -32.76 27.00 -3.29
CA ALA A 227 -33.51 25.76 -3.09
C ALA A 227 -32.66 24.58 -3.58
N VAL A 228 -32.31 23.67 -2.66
CA VAL A 228 -31.56 22.45 -2.94
C VAL A 228 -32.44 21.22 -2.75
N SER A 229 -32.25 20.23 -3.60
CA SER A 229 -32.86 18.90 -3.48
C SER A 229 -31.90 17.94 -2.79
N ALA A 230 -32.43 16.86 -2.22
CA ALA A 230 -31.60 15.77 -1.74
C ALA A 230 -30.81 15.16 -2.92
N GLY A 231 -29.49 15.05 -2.76
CA GLY A 231 -28.54 14.65 -3.82
C GLY A 231 -27.76 15.81 -4.46
N ASP A 232 -28.15 17.07 -4.22
CA ASP A 232 -27.43 18.22 -4.78
C ASP A 232 -26.07 18.45 -4.10
N ILE A 233 -25.09 18.89 -4.89
CA ILE A 233 -23.75 19.23 -4.41
C ILE A 233 -23.79 20.62 -3.77
N VAL A 234 -23.61 20.70 -2.44
CA VAL A 234 -23.55 21.96 -1.70
C VAL A 234 -22.15 22.58 -1.71
N ALA A 235 -21.12 21.74 -1.72
CA ALA A 235 -19.73 22.17 -1.78
C ALA A 235 -18.84 21.09 -2.40
N LYS A 236 -17.67 21.50 -2.90
CA LYS A 236 -16.64 20.60 -3.44
C LYS A 236 -15.34 20.85 -2.69
N ILE A 237 -14.73 19.78 -2.19
CA ILE A 237 -13.38 19.85 -1.62
C ILE A 237 -12.41 19.49 -2.74
N PRO A 238 -11.53 20.40 -3.18
CA PRO A 238 -10.53 20.06 -4.18
C PRO A 238 -9.60 18.99 -3.58
N ARG A 239 -9.31 17.96 -4.35
CA ARG A 239 -8.25 17.02 -4.01
C ARG A 239 -6.93 17.65 -4.43
N GLU A 240 -6.06 17.91 -3.45
CA GLU A 240 -4.70 18.41 -3.73
C GLU A 240 -3.91 17.43 -4.61
N THR A 241 -4.32 16.16 -4.66
CA THR A 241 -3.75 15.12 -5.51
C THR A 241 -3.86 15.37 -7.03
N ALA A 242 -4.69 16.33 -7.48
CA ALA A 242 -4.70 16.81 -8.87
C ALA A 242 -3.42 17.60 -9.22
N LYS A 243 -2.88 18.34 -8.25
CA LYS A 243 -1.54 18.92 -8.34
C LYS A 243 -0.55 17.82 -8.00
N THR A 244 -0.11 17.10 -9.03
CA THR A 244 1.00 16.15 -8.95
C THR A 244 0.92 15.26 -7.71
N LYS A 245 0.10 14.20 -7.72
CA LYS A 245 0.47 12.97 -6.97
C LYS A 245 1.96 12.81 -7.20
N ASP A 246 2.75 12.91 -6.15
CA ASP A 246 4.16 13.24 -6.22
C ASP A 246 4.94 12.18 -7.02
N ILE A 247 4.93 12.32 -8.36
CA ILE A 247 5.71 11.50 -9.30
C ILE A 247 7.20 11.79 -9.06
N THR A 248 7.53 12.93 -8.44
CA THR A 248 8.91 13.31 -8.11
C THR A 248 9.51 12.42 -7.01
N GLY A 249 8.67 11.65 -6.31
CA GLY A 249 9.13 10.64 -5.35
C GLY A 249 9.88 9.47 -5.97
N GLY A 250 9.73 9.19 -7.29
CA GLY A 250 10.44 8.14 -8.06
C GLY A 250 11.21 7.10 -7.25
N LEU A 251 12.54 7.05 -7.43
CA LEU A 251 13.42 6.19 -6.64
C LEU A 251 13.46 6.54 -5.13
N PRO A 252 13.41 7.81 -4.68
CA PRO A 252 13.35 8.15 -3.25
C PRO A 252 12.26 7.42 -2.46
N LYS A 253 11.08 7.20 -3.05
CA LYS A 253 9.98 6.47 -2.44
C LYS A 253 10.29 4.99 -2.31
N VAL A 254 10.87 4.38 -3.35
CA VAL A 254 11.33 2.98 -3.33
C VAL A 254 12.42 2.78 -2.27
N ILE A 255 13.38 3.71 -2.18
CA ILE A 255 14.41 3.72 -1.13
C ILE A 255 13.75 3.82 0.25
N GLN A 256 12.78 4.73 0.43
CA GLN A 256 12.06 4.88 1.69
C GLN A 256 11.39 3.56 2.13
N LEU A 257 10.75 2.86 1.19
CA LEU A 257 10.09 1.58 1.44
C LEU A 257 11.09 0.48 1.77
N PHE A 258 12.17 0.32 0.98
CA PHE A 258 13.20 -0.70 1.24
C PHE A 258 14.01 -0.44 2.51
N GLU A 259 14.18 0.82 2.92
CA GLU A 259 14.82 1.16 4.20
C GLU A 259 13.84 1.15 5.38
N ALA A 260 12.56 0.80 5.14
CA ALA A 260 11.50 0.86 6.14
C ALA A 260 11.52 2.18 6.93
N ARG A 261 11.70 3.32 6.24
CA ARG A 261 11.73 4.63 6.89
C ARG A 261 10.32 5.15 7.09
N ARG A 262 10.04 5.65 8.30
CA ARG A 262 8.76 6.30 8.61
C ARG A 262 8.57 7.56 7.76
N ALA A 263 7.37 7.74 7.22
CA ALA A 263 7.02 8.93 6.44
C ALA A 263 6.88 10.15 7.35
N LYS A 264 7.19 11.34 6.79
CA LYS A 264 7.00 12.62 7.51
C LYS A 264 5.52 13.00 7.54
N ASP A 265 4.82 12.76 6.44
CA ASP A 265 3.39 12.92 6.17
C ASP A 265 2.62 11.62 6.45
N LYS A 266 2.81 11.05 7.64
CA LYS A 266 2.19 9.77 8.00
C LYS A 266 0.66 9.88 8.07
N ALA A 267 -0.04 9.07 7.28
CA ALA A 267 -1.47 8.84 7.43
C ALA A 267 -1.73 8.04 8.72
N ILE A 268 -2.75 8.46 9.47
CA ILE A 268 -3.26 7.71 10.62
C ILE A 268 -4.30 6.72 10.09
N ILE A 269 -4.07 5.43 10.30
CA ILE A 269 -4.99 4.36 9.88
C ILE A 269 -5.82 3.86 11.06
N ALA A 270 -7.03 3.38 10.78
CA ALA A 270 -7.91 2.73 11.75
C ALA A 270 -7.30 1.41 12.22
N GLU A 271 -7.31 1.14 13.51
CA GLU A 271 -6.82 -0.14 14.06
C GLU A 271 -7.94 -1.16 14.23
N ILE A 272 -9.19 -0.71 14.20
CA ILE A 272 -10.38 -1.51 14.46
C ILE A 272 -11.45 -1.20 13.41
N ASP A 273 -12.31 -2.18 13.15
CA ASP A 273 -13.53 -1.98 12.35
C ASP A 273 -14.59 -1.25 13.21
N GLY A 274 -15.26 -0.25 12.66
CA GLY A 274 -16.32 0.43 13.40
C GLY A 274 -16.83 1.72 12.78
N GLU A 275 -17.79 2.33 13.48
CA GLU A 275 -18.36 3.62 13.10
C GLU A 275 -17.52 4.79 13.63
N VAL A 276 -17.28 5.77 12.78
CA VAL A 276 -16.48 6.96 13.08
C VAL A 276 -17.33 8.03 13.76
N GLU A 277 -16.84 8.56 14.86
CA GLU A 277 -17.38 9.72 15.57
C GLU A 277 -16.29 10.78 15.72
N ILE A 278 -16.51 11.97 15.16
CA ILE A 278 -15.57 13.07 15.27
C ILE A 278 -15.95 13.90 16.49
N GLY A 279 -15.12 13.82 17.52
CA GLY A 279 -15.29 14.52 18.79
C GLY A 279 -14.74 15.95 18.78
N THR A 280 -14.71 16.54 19.97
CA THR A 280 -14.20 17.91 20.20
C THR A 280 -12.68 17.97 20.14
N MET A 281 -12.14 19.20 20.03
CA MET A 281 -10.70 19.41 20.07
C MET A 281 -10.16 19.24 21.49
N VAL A 282 -9.09 18.46 21.61
CA VAL A 282 -8.35 18.24 22.85
C VAL A 282 -6.89 18.65 22.58
N ARG A 283 -6.41 19.68 23.30
CA ARG A 283 -5.02 20.18 23.20
C ARG A 283 -4.59 20.50 21.74
N GLY A 284 -5.46 21.16 20.97
CA GLY A 284 -5.17 21.55 19.58
C GLY A 284 -5.20 20.39 18.56
N LYS A 285 -5.59 19.18 18.98
CA LYS A 285 -5.82 18.02 18.11
C LYS A 285 -7.31 17.68 18.06
N ARG A 286 -7.82 17.30 16.89
CA ARG A 286 -9.18 16.78 16.74
C ARG A 286 -9.22 15.33 17.20
N LYS A 287 -10.19 15.00 18.06
CA LYS A 287 -10.40 13.63 18.51
C LYS A 287 -11.31 12.92 17.51
N VAL A 288 -10.87 11.78 16.98
CA VAL A 288 -11.69 10.88 16.16
C VAL A 288 -11.81 9.57 16.93
N ILE A 289 -13.03 9.12 17.14
CA ILE A 289 -13.35 7.93 17.92
C ILE A 289 -13.91 6.91 16.94
N ILE A 290 -13.38 5.69 16.93
CA ILE A 290 -13.97 4.58 16.19
C ILE A 290 -14.64 3.68 17.22
N ARG A 291 -15.94 3.46 17.06
CA ARG A 291 -16.73 2.55 17.90
C ARG A 291 -16.93 1.24 17.15
N GLY A 292 -16.19 0.20 17.56
CA GLY A 292 -16.40 -1.17 17.09
C GLY A 292 -17.43 -1.91 17.93
N GLU A 293 -17.65 -3.19 17.63
CA GLU A 293 -18.62 -4.03 18.35
C GLU A 293 -18.20 -4.33 19.80
N HIS A 294 -16.89 -4.46 20.05
CA HIS A 294 -16.35 -4.87 21.36
C HIS A 294 -15.35 -3.88 21.97
N GLU A 295 -14.77 -3.00 21.17
CA GLU A 295 -13.78 -2.02 21.61
C GLU A 295 -14.04 -0.66 20.97
N THR A 296 -13.59 0.40 21.64
CA THR A 296 -13.63 1.77 21.13
C THR A 296 -12.21 2.32 21.18
N ARG A 297 -11.74 2.88 20.06
CA ARG A 297 -10.40 3.47 19.97
C ARG A 297 -10.46 4.95 19.62
N GLU A 298 -9.54 5.70 20.20
CA GLU A 298 -9.48 7.16 20.07
C GLU A 298 -8.19 7.59 19.38
N TYR A 299 -8.32 8.40 18.35
CA TYR A 299 -7.25 8.94 17.52
C TYR A 299 -7.18 10.45 17.70
N LEU A 300 -5.97 10.97 17.96
CA LEU A 300 -5.73 12.40 18.10
C LEU A 300 -5.05 12.96 16.85
N ILE A 301 -5.85 13.60 16.00
CA ILE A 301 -5.41 14.09 14.68
C ILE A 301 -5.00 15.57 14.79
N PRO A 302 -3.76 15.95 14.42
CA PRO A 302 -3.35 17.34 14.38
C PRO A 302 -4.24 18.18 13.45
N ARG A 303 -4.51 19.44 13.83
CA ARG A 303 -5.37 20.35 13.05
C ARG A 303 -4.88 20.58 11.61
N ALA A 304 -3.57 20.51 11.37
CA ALA A 304 -2.97 20.70 10.06
C ALA A 304 -3.26 19.56 9.07
N GLN A 305 -3.75 18.41 9.55
CA GLN A 305 -4.00 17.26 8.70
C GLN A 305 -5.49 17.15 8.34
N THR A 306 -5.76 16.86 7.07
CA THR A 306 -7.13 16.73 6.54
C THR A 306 -7.69 15.35 6.86
N ILE A 307 -8.80 15.32 7.60
CA ILE A 307 -9.52 14.09 7.91
C ILE A 307 -10.32 13.68 6.67
N VAL A 308 -10.10 12.45 6.20
CA VAL A 308 -10.77 11.90 5.03
C VAL A 308 -12.16 11.39 5.41
N VAL A 309 -12.32 10.88 6.64
CA VAL A 309 -13.55 10.25 7.17
C VAL A 309 -14.55 11.25 7.77
N ARG A 310 -15.85 10.95 7.70
CA ARG A 310 -16.94 11.74 8.30
C ARG A 310 -17.55 11.02 9.49
N THR A 311 -18.26 11.76 10.34
CA THR A 311 -19.04 11.16 11.43
C THR A 311 -20.17 10.30 10.85
N GLY A 312 -20.29 9.06 11.32
CA GLY A 312 -21.24 8.06 10.81
C GLY A 312 -20.68 7.17 9.69
N ASP A 313 -19.47 7.43 9.19
CA ASP A 313 -18.82 6.51 8.25
C ASP A 313 -18.42 5.22 8.97
N TYR A 314 -18.64 4.07 8.33
CA TYR A 314 -18.08 2.79 8.79
C TYR A 314 -16.71 2.59 8.14
N VAL A 315 -15.67 2.42 8.94
CA VAL A 315 -14.30 2.20 8.47
C VAL A 315 -13.82 0.81 8.85
N ARG A 316 -12.98 0.23 8.00
CA ARG A 316 -12.30 -1.03 8.29
C ARG A 316 -10.91 -0.79 8.89
N ALA A 317 -10.43 -1.74 9.67
CA ALA A 317 -9.06 -1.78 10.14
C ALA A 317 -8.10 -1.67 8.95
N GLY A 318 -7.11 -0.80 9.07
CA GLY A 318 -6.15 -0.45 8.04
C GLY A 318 -6.56 0.70 7.13
N GLU A 319 -7.82 1.17 7.17
CA GLU A 319 -8.25 2.30 6.33
C GLU A 319 -7.72 3.65 6.87
N PRO A 320 -7.22 4.55 5.99
CA PRO A 320 -6.71 5.85 6.40
C PRO A 320 -7.83 6.79 6.86
N LEU A 321 -7.72 7.27 8.10
CA LEU A 321 -8.58 8.32 8.66
C LEU A 321 -8.17 9.70 8.16
N VAL A 322 -6.89 9.84 7.82
CA VAL A 322 -6.23 11.10 7.45
C VAL A 322 -5.51 10.91 6.12
N GLU A 323 -5.46 11.98 5.33
CA GLU A 323 -4.70 12.00 4.09
C GLU A 323 -3.19 11.94 4.35
N GLY A 324 -2.48 11.08 3.61
CA GLY A 324 -1.02 10.92 3.73
C GLY A 324 -0.52 9.55 3.29
N THR A 325 0.77 9.31 3.49
CA THR A 325 1.40 8.01 3.24
C THR A 325 1.16 7.05 4.40
N VAL A 326 0.69 5.83 4.11
CA VAL A 326 0.56 4.77 5.12
C VAL A 326 1.93 4.24 5.55
N ASP A 327 2.17 4.17 6.86
CA ASP A 327 3.41 3.63 7.43
C ASP A 327 3.40 2.09 7.39
N PRO A 328 4.43 1.45 6.78
CA PRO A 328 4.56 -0.01 6.78
C PRO A 328 4.54 -0.67 8.16
N HIS A 329 5.02 0.01 9.21
CA HIS A 329 5.02 -0.54 10.57
C HIS A 329 3.60 -0.66 11.14
N ASP A 330 2.76 0.33 10.88
CA ASP A 330 1.37 0.29 11.35
C ASP A 330 0.61 -0.81 10.63
N ILE A 331 0.88 -1.04 9.34
CA ILE A 331 0.29 -2.15 8.59
C ILE A 331 0.68 -3.49 9.21
N LEU A 332 1.94 -3.65 9.63
CA LEU A 332 2.40 -4.87 10.29
C LEU A 332 1.70 -5.10 11.63
N GLU A 333 1.54 -4.04 12.42
CA GLU A 333 0.93 -4.11 13.75
C GLU A 333 -0.58 -4.37 13.69
N ILE A 334 -1.28 -3.81 12.69
CA ILE A 334 -2.75 -3.85 12.59
C ILE A 334 -3.23 -5.00 11.70
N LEU A 335 -2.69 -5.11 10.48
CA LEU A 335 -3.15 -6.06 9.46
C LEU A 335 -2.28 -7.32 9.36
N GLY A 336 -1.10 -7.29 9.97
CA GLY A 336 -0.16 -8.41 10.01
C GLY A 336 0.72 -8.56 8.76
N VAL A 337 1.55 -9.60 8.80
CA VAL A 337 2.65 -9.83 7.84
C VAL A 337 2.15 -9.94 6.39
N LYS A 338 1.06 -10.66 6.14
CA LYS A 338 0.54 -10.90 4.77
C LYS A 338 0.08 -9.60 4.10
N ALA A 339 -0.60 -8.74 4.86
CA ALA A 339 -1.05 -7.45 4.36
C ALA A 339 0.13 -6.51 4.08
N LEU A 340 1.10 -6.48 5.00
CA LEU A 340 2.34 -5.72 4.79
C LEU A 340 3.10 -6.17 3.54
N GLN A 341 3.29 -7.48 3.39
CA GLN A 341 3.99 -8.04 2.24
C GLN A 341 3.34 -7.62 0.92
N LYS A 342 2.02 -7.76 0.84
CA LYS A 342 1.25 -7.32 -0.33
C LYS A 342 1.40 -5.81 -0.56
N TYR A 343 1.27 -5.00 0.49
CA TYR A 343 1.41 -3.55 0.40
C TYR A 343 2.79 -3.14 -0.14
N LEU A 344 3.88 -3.71 0.39
CA LEU A 344 5.23 -3.40 -0.06
C LEU A 344 5.43 -3.77 -1.53
N VAL A 345 4.97 -4.95 -1.95
CA VAL A 345 5.05 -5.37 -3.35
C VAL A 345 4.25 -4.43 -4.25
N ASP A 346 3.00 -4.14 -3.91
CA ASP A 346 2.11 -3.28 -4.70
C ASP A 346 2.65 -1.85 -4.82
N GLU A 347 3.12 -1.24 -3.72
CA GLU A 347 3.62 0.13 -3.73
C GLU A 347 4.94 0.27 -4.50
N ILE A 348 5.88 -0.66 -4.32
CA ILE A 348 7.14 -0.64 -5.08
C ILE A 348 6.85 -0.88 -6.57
N GLN A 349 5.98 -1.85 -6.89
CA GLN A 349 5.60 -2.17 -8.27
C GLN A 349 4.92 -0.98 -8.97
N LYS A 350 4.05 -0.25 -8.27
CA LYS A 350 3.40 0.97 -8.82
C LYS A 350 4.44 2.00 -9.26
N VAL A 351 5.50 2.22 -8.46
CA VAL A 351 6.54 3.18 -8.82
C VAL A 351 7.27 2.75 -10.09
N TYR A 352 7.69 1.49 -10.20
CA TYR A 352 8.37 1.00 -11.41
C TYR A 352 7.45 1.05 -12.64
N ARG A 353 6.19 0.64 -12.51
CA ARG A 353 5.19 0.68 -13.60
C ARG A 353 4.89 2.11 -14.05
N LEU A 354 4.78 3.07 -13.13
CA LEU A 354 4.59 4.50 -13.46
C LEU A 354 5.76 5.05 -14.29
N GLN A 355 6.95 4.49 -14.11
CA GLN A 355 8.13 4.85 -14.88
C GLN A 355 8.33 4.00 -16.15
N GLY A 356 7.34 3.16 -16.50
CA GLY A 356 7.37 2.31 -17.69
C GLY A 356 8.33 1.11 -17.59
N VAL A 357 8.79 0.76 -16.39
CA VAL A 357 9.62 -0.44 -16.17
C VAL A 357 8.72 -1.54 -15.62
N ASP A 358 8.59 -2.64 -16.36
CA ASP A 358 7.84 -3.80 -15.89
C ASP A 358 8.79 -4.81 -15.22
N ILE A 359 8.67 -4.91 -13.90
CA ILE A 359 9.41 -5.87 -13.07
C ILE A 359 8.42 -6.94 -12.62
N ASN A 360 8.82 -8.21 -12.61
CA ASN A 360 7.96 -9.25 -12.05
C ASN A 360 7.97 -9.19 -10.52
N ASP A 361 6.79 -9.28 -9.90
CA ASP A 361 6.57 -9.22 -8.45
C ASP A 361 7.52 -10.14 -7.67
N LYS A 362 7.87 -11.32 -8.21
CA LYS A 362 8.78 -12.28 -7.55
C LYS A 362 10.12 -11.67 -7.15
N HIS A 363 10.65 -10.69 -7.90
CA HIS A 363 11.91 -10.05 -7.57
C HIS A 363 11.77 -9.15 -6.33
N ILE A 364 10.66 -8.41 -6.25
CA ILE A 364 10.37 -7.56 -5.09
C ILE A 364 10.09 -8.44 -3.86
N GLU A 365 9.34 -9.53 -4.04
CA GLU A 365 9.09 -10.51 -2.99
C GLU A 365 10.37 -11.09 -2.37
N VAL A 366 11.40 -11.36 -3.18
CA VAL A 366 12.71 -11.83 -2.69
C VAL A 366 13.34 -10.82 -1.72
N ILE A 367 13.23 -9.51 -1.99
CA ILE A 367 13.77 -8.47 -1.11
C ILE A 367 12.90 -8.29 0.13
N VAL A 368 11.57 -8.25 -0.03
CA VAL A 368 10.62 -8.13 1.09
C VAL A 368 10.75 -9.32 2.05
N ARG A 369 11.05 -10.53 1.54
CA ARG A 369 11.39 -11.70 2.38
C ARG A 369 12.60 -11.43 3.28
N GLN A 370 13.63 -10.73 2.80
CA GLN A 370 14.80 -10.38 3.62
C GLN A 370 14.49 -9.32 4.68
N MET A 371 13.61 -8.36 4.37
CA MET A 371 13.19 -7.33 5.32
C MET A 371 12.39 -7.86 6.52
N LEU A 372 11.78 -9.05 6.39
CA LEU A 372 10.94 -9.70 7.39
C LEU A 372 11.59 -10.96 8.00
N LYS A 373 12.92 -11.09 7.92
CA LYS A 373 13.66 -12.27 8.38
C LYS A 373 13.81 -12.34 9.91
N ARG A 374 13.41 -11.32 10.68
CA ARG A 374 13.64 -11.26 12.13
C ARG A 374 12.37 -11.17 12.96
N VAL A 375 12.46 -11.71 14.16
CA VAL A 375 11.42 -11.70 15.19
C VAL A 375 12.02 -11.12 16.46
N ARG A 376 11.30 -10.22 17.13
CA ARG A 376 11.58 -9.78 18.50
C ARG A 376 10.83 -10.68 19.46
N VAL A 377 11.53 -11.27 20.42
CA VAL A 377 10.93 -12.09 21.47
C VAL A 377 10.27 -11.18 22.50
N ASP A 378 8.96 -11.35 22.71
CA ASP A 378 8.21 -10.64 23.75
C ASP A 378 8.17 -11.49 25.03
N ASP A 379 7.83 -12.78 24.91
CA ASP A 379 7.87 -13.77 25.99
C ASP A 379 8.74 -14.96 25.55
N PRO A 380 9.84 -15.28 26.23
CA PRO A 380 10.70 -16.39 25.86
C PRO A 380 10.09 -17.78 26.13
N GLY A 381 9.02 -17.86 26.94
CA GLY A 381 8.46 -19.16 27.35
C GLY A 381 9.54 -20.03 28.02
N ASP A 382 9.63 -21.28 27.58
CA ASP A 382 10.63 -22.25 28.05
C ASP A 382 11.76 -22.47 27.02
N THR A 383 11.92 -21.55 26.05
CA THR A 383 12.97 -21.59 25.03
C THR A 383 14.30 -21.02 25.53
N LYS A 384 15.36 -21.14 24.72
CA LYS A 384 16.68 -20.54 25.00
C LYS A 384 16.75 -19.00 24.83
N PHE A 385 15.66 -18.35 24.38
CA PHE A 385 15.67 -16.92 24.08
C PHE A 385 15.51 -16.05 25.33
N LEU A 386 15.87 -14.78 25.22
CA LEU A 386 15.63 -13.76 26.24
C LEU A 386 14.57 -12.74 25.77
N PRO A 387 13.82 -12.13 26.70
CA PRO A 387 12.90 -11.06 26.36
C PRO A 387 13.64 -9.89 25.69
N GLY A 388 13.15 -9.45 24.53
CA GLY A 388 13.75 -8.38 23.73
C GLY A 388 14.79 -8.85 22.70
N ASP A 389 15.16 -10.14 22.69
CA ASP A 389 16.08 -10.68 21.69
C ASP A 389 15.51 -10.50 20.28
N GLU A 390 16.35 -10.02 19.36
CA GLU A 390 16.06 -10.05 17.93
C GLU A 390 16.72 -11.30 17.36
N VAL A 391 15.95 -12.26 16.85
CA VAL A 391 16.48 -13.53 16.32
C VAL A 391 16.00 -13.76 14.89
N ASN A 392 16.67 -14.64 14.16
CA ASN A 392 16.20 -15.06 12.84
C ASN A 392 14.87 -15.81 12.99
N ARG A 393 13.90 -15.49 12.14
CA ARG A 393 12.57 -16.09 12.15
C ARG A 393 12.60 -17.61 12.03
N PHE A 394 13.46 -18.16 11.18
CA PHE A 394 13.55 -19.62 10.99
C PHE A 394 14.12 -20.32 12.23
N GLU A 395 15.09 -19.69 12.90
CA GLU A 395 15.65 -20.21 14.16
C GLU A 395 14.61 -20.12 15.29
N PHE A 396 13.83 -19.04 15.33
CA PHE A 396 12.73 -18.86 16.28
C PHE A 396 11.65 -19.93 16.10
N GLU A 397 11.21 -20.15 14.86
CA GLU A 397 10.21 -21.17 14.53
C GLU A 397 10.70 -22.59 14.87
N GLU A 398 11.97 -22.91 14.56
CA GLU A 398 12.58 -24.21 14.86
C GLU A 398 12.74 -24.48 16.36
N GLU A 399 13.23 -23.49 17.12
CA GLU A 399 13.36 -23.62 18.58
C GLU A 399 11.99 -23.78 19.23
N ASN A 400 10.99 -23.02 18.79
CA ASN A 400 9.62 -23.16 19.26
C ASN A 400 9.04 -24.53 18.95
N GLN A 401 9.29 -25.07 17.76
CA GLN A 401 8.85 -26.41 17.39
C GLN A 401 9.49 -27.47 18.31
N ARG A 402 10.80 -27.37 18.58
CA ARG A 402 11.49 -28.28 19.49
C ARG A 402 10.87 -28.25 20.90
N VAL A 403 10.66 -27.07 21.46
CA VAL A 403 10.08 -26.92 22.80
C VAL A 403 8.64 -27.41 22.86
N MET A 404 7.85 -27.20 21.80
CA MET A 404 6.50 -27.76 21.70
C MET A 404 6.50 -29.29 21.65
N GLU A 405 7.45 -29.90 20.93
CA GLU A 405 7.63 -31.36 20.88
C GLU A 405 8.07 -31.93 22.25
N GLU A 406 8.82 -31.16 23.03
CA GLU A 406 9.21 -31.47 24.42
C GLU A 406 8.09 -31.20 25.45
N GLY A 407 6.95 -30.62 25.01
CA GLY A 407 5.79 -30.31 25.85
C GLY A 407 5.91 -29.02 26.68
N GLY A 408 6.90 -28.17 26.39
CA GLY A 408 7.09 -26.86 27.02
C GLY A 408 6.27 -25.75 26.35
N ARG A 409 6.34 -24.55 26.92
CA ARG A 409 5.70 -23.35 26.37
C ARG A 409 6.60 -22.70 25.31
N PRO A 410 6.13 -22.53 24.05
CA PRO A 410 6.90 -21.85 23.02
C PRO A 410 7.06 -20.36 23.34
N ALA A 411 8.10 -19.75 22.77
CA ALA A 411 8.29 -18.31 22.84
C ALA A 411 7.25 -17.58 21.97
N VAL A 412 6.82 -16.42 22.45
CA VAL A 412 5.96 -15.48 21.73
C VAL A 412 6.81 -14.31 21.28
N GLY A 413 6.70 -13.96 19.99
CA GLY A 413 7.44 -12.85 19.42
C GLY A 413 6.70 -12.16 18.29
N LYS A 414 7.11 -10.93 18.00
CA LYS A 414 6.57 -10.11 16.92
C LYS A 414 7.58 -10.01 15.78
N VAL A 415 7.11 -10.20 14.56
CA VAL A 415 7.95 -9.98 13.37
C VAL A 415 8.39 -8.53 13.34
N LEU A 416 9.66 -8.30 13.01
CA LEU A 416 10.22 -6.98 12.83
C LEU A 416 10.37 -6.68 11.35
N LEU A 417 9.81 -5.55 10.92
CA LEU A 417 10.15 -4.95 9.64
C LEU A 417 11.48 -4.19 9.79
N GLN A 418 12.50 -4.60 9.03
CA GLN A 418 13.79 -3.92 9.01
C GLN A 418 14.12 -3.44 7.60
N GLY A 419 14.74 -2.25 7.53
CA GLY A 419 15.31 -1.76 6.29
C GLY A 419 16.46 -2.64 5.80
N ILE A 420 16.67 -2.70 4.48
CA ILE A 420 17.67 -3.57 3.86
C ILE A 420 19.10 -3.31 4.37
N ALA A 421 19.48 -2.06 4.66
CA ALA A 421 20.80 -1.76 5.22
C ALA A 421 20.98 -2.35 6.62
N LYS A 422 19.96 -2.21 7.48
CA LYS A 422 19.98 -2.81 8.82
C LYS A 422 19.95 -4.34 8.75
N ALA A 423 19.13 -4.91 7.87
CA ALA A 423 19.06 -6.35 7.67
C ALA A 423 20.42 -6.95 7.22
N ALA A 424 21.17 -6.23 6.37
CA ALA A 424 22.49 -6.66 5.89
C ALA A 424 23.56 -6.70 7.01
N LEU A 425 23.51 -5.77 7.97
CA LEU A 425 24.44 -5.75 9.12
C LEU A 425 24.26 -6.94 10.06
N TYR A 426 23.05 -7.50 10.11
CA TYR A 426 22.70 -8.66 10.95
C TYR A 426 22.72 -9.99 10.19
N SER A 427 23.43 -10.05 9.07
CA SER A 427 23.72 -11.32 8.38
C SER A 427 24.41 -12.31 9.34
N GLU A 428 24.11 -13.61 9.18
CA GLU A 428 24.74 -14.69 9.95
C GLU A 428 26.25 -14.77 9.67
N SER A 429 26.66 -14.51 8.42
CA SER A 429 28.07 -14.37 8.06
C SER A 429 28.56 -12.98 8.47
N PHE A 430 29.42 -12.93 9.49
CA PHE A 430 30.07 -11.70 9.91
C PHE A 430 31.10 -11.22 8.87
N ILE A 431 31.67 -12.13 8.07
CA ILE A 431 32.57 -11.79 6.96
C ILE A 431 31.78 -11.02 5.88
N SER A 432 30.60 -11.51 5.53
CA SER A 432 29.69 -10.85 4.60
C SER A 432 29.19 -9.50 5.14
N ALA A 433 28.79 -9.44 6.41
CA ALA A 433 28.35 -8.20 7.05
C ALA A 433 29.46 -7.13 7.11
N ALA A 434 30.69 -7.53 7.46
CA ALA A 434 31.85 -6.65 7.56
C ALA A 434 32.24 -6.00 6.22
N SER A 435 31.88 -6.64 5.09
CA SER A 435 32.11 -6.11 3.73
C SER A 435 31.14 -5.00 3.30
N PHE A 436 30.03 -4.79 4.03
CA PHE A 436 29.01 -3.81 3.66
C PHE A 436 29.28 -2.42 4.27
N GLN A 437 29.06 -2.26 5.58
CA GLN A 437 29.22 -1.01 6.35
C GLN A 437 29.56 -1.34 7.82
N GLU A 438 29.98 -0.34 8.61
CA GLU A 438 30.28 -0.48 10.04
C GLU A 438 31.29 -1.61 10.41
N THR A 439 32.29 -1.85 9.55
CA THR A 439 33.25 -2.97 9.66
C THR A 439 33.85 -3.14 11.05
N THR A 440 34.31 -2.05 11.69
CA THR A 440 34.90 -2.10 13.04
C THR A 440 33.92 -2.65 14.07
N LYS A 441 32.66 -2.23 14.02
CA LYS A 441 31.62 -2.67 14.96
C LYS A 441 31.29 -4.14 14.76
N VAL A 442 31.07 -4.55 13.50
CA VAL A 442 30.77 -5.95 13.15
C VAL A 442 31.89 -6.89 13.62
N LEU A 443 33.15 -6.55 13.34
CA LEU A 443 34.29 -7.38 13.75
C LEU A 443 34.50 -7.39 15.26
N THR A 444 34.26 -6.26 15.94
CA THR A 444 34.35 -6.20 17.41
C THR A 444 33.29 -7.09 18.07
N GLU A 445 32.04 -7.01 17.62
CA GLU A 445 30.96 -7.87 18.12
C GLU A 445 31.24 -9.35 17.83
N ALA A 446 31.74 -9.67 16.64
CA ALA A 446 32.11 -11.04 16.28
C ALA A 446 33.26 -11.59 17.14
N ALA A 447 34.27 -10.76 17.44
CA ALA A 447 35.40 -11.14 18.29
C ALA A 447 34.97 -11.34 19.75
N VAL A 448 34.14 -10.43 20.30
CA VAL A 448 33.63 -10.53 21.67
C VAL A 448 32.75 -11.77 21.85
N ALA A 449 31.91 -12.08 20.86
CA ALA A 449 31.04 -13.25 20.90
C ALA A 449 31.72 -14.56 20.45
N GLY A 450 32.98 -14.51 19.97
CA GLY A 450 33.68 -15.68 19.44
C GLY A 450 32.96 -16.36 18.27
N LYS A 451 32.36 -15.56 17.37
CA LYS A 451 31.52 -16.08 16.27
C LYS A 451 32.31 -16.94 15.29
N VAL A 452 31.68 -18.03 14.83
CA VAL A 452 32.19 -18.90 13.76
C VAL A 452 31.31 -18.69 12.52
N ASP A 453 31.93 -18.46 11.36
CA ASP A 453 31.21 -18.23 10.11
C ASP A 453 30.95 -19.57 9.38
N PRO A 454 29.70 -19.92 9.05
CA PRO A 454 29.37 -21.18 8.39
C PRO A 454 29.63 -21.18 6.87
N LEU A 455 29.97 -20.03 6.26
CA LEU A 455 30.31 -19.91 4.83
C LEU A 455 29.21 -20.38 3.86
N ARG A 456 27.94 -20.08 4.16
CA ARG A 456 26.77 -20.51 3.37
C ARG A 456 26.37 -19.55 2.24
N GLY A 457 26.82 -18.31 2.31
CA GLY A 457 26.51 -17.25 1.36
C GLY A 457 27.56 -17.08 0.27
N LEU A 458 27.26 -16.16 -0.65
CA LEU A 458 28.09 -15.90 -1.82
C LEU A 458 29.33 -15.06 -1.47
N LYS A 459 29.15 -13.99 -0.68
CA LYS A 459 30.20 -12.96 -0.47
C LYS A 459 31.40 -13.52 0.28
N GLU A 460 31.15 -14.26 1.34
CA GLU A 460 32.21 -14.83 2.17
C GLU A 460 33.03 -15.88 1.42
N ASN A 461 32.41 -16.66 0.53
CA ASN A 461 33.13 -17.58 -0.35
C ASN A 461 33.96 -16.83 -1.41
N VAL A 462 33.44 -15.74 -1.99
CA VAL A 462 34.21 -14.87 -2.89
C VAL A 462 35.43 -14.27 -2.18
N ILE A 463 35.25 -13.72 -0.98
CA ILE A 463 36.33 -13.09 -0.20
C ILE A 463 37.45 -14.09 0.13
N LEU A 464 37.09 -15.34 0.43
CA LEU A 464 38.05 -16.41 0.75
C LEU A 464 38.61 -17.13 -0.47
N GLY A 465 38.19 -16.78 -1.69
CA GLY A 465 38.62 -17.46 -2.92
C GLY A 465 38.08 -18.89 -3.06
N ARG A 466 36.95 -19.20 -2.43
CA ARG A 466 36.25 -20.49 -2.55
C ARG A 466 35.18 -20.43 -3.64
N LEU A 467 34.82 -21.59 -4.18
CA LEU A 467 33.67 -21.74 -5.05
C LEU A 467 32.39 -21.31 -4.32
N ILE A 468 31.65 -20.37 -4.92
CA ILE A 468 30.38 -19.87 -4.37
C ILE A 468 29.33 -20.98 -4.31
N PRO A 469 28.43 -20.99 -3.30
CA PRO A 469 27.37 -21.99 -3.16
C PRO A 469 26.16 -21.69 -4.08
N ALA A 470 26.42 -21.40 -5.36
CA ALA A 470 25.42 -21.18 -6.39
C ALA A 470 25.92 -21.68 -7.76
N GLY A 471 25.00 -21.96 -8.68
CA GLY A 471 25.28 -22.54 -9.99
C GLY A 471 26.09 -23.84 -9.85
N THR A 472 27.18 -23.96 -10.61
CA THR A 472 28.09 -25.12 -10.59
C THR A 472 28.77 -25.37 -9.23
N GLY A 473 28.71 -24.39 -8.33
CA GLY A 473 29.28 -24.52 -7.00
C GLY A 473 28.38 -25.21 -5.97
N VAL A 474 27.15 -25.57 -6.31
CA VAL A 474 26.27 -26.40 -5.44
C VAL A 474 26.76 -27.85 -5.43
N ASN A 475 26.73 -28.51 -4.27
CA ASN A 475 27.23 -29.87 -4.08
C ASN A 475 26.66 -30.87 -5.10
N GLU A 476 25.36 -30.76 -5.40
CA GLU A 476 24.67 -31.60 -6.39
C GLU A 476 25.35 -31.60 -7.76
N TYR A 477 25.86 -30.46 -8.23
CA TYR A 477 26.58 -30.37 -9.50
C TYR A 477 28.06 -30.75 -9.37
N ARG A 478 28.68 -30.53 -8.21
CA ARG A 478 30.08 -30.91 -7.97
C ARG A 478 30.29 -32.42 -7.93
N GLU A 479 29.32 -33.13 -7.35
CA GLU A 479 29.37 -34.59 -7.20
C GLU A 479 28.85 -35.33 -8.44
N THR A 480 28.37 -34.60 -9.46
CA THR A 480 27.89 -35.18 -10.71
C THR A 480 29.05 -35.43 -11.67
N GLU A 481 29.25 -36.69 -12.07
CA GLU A 481 30.16 -37.03 -13.18
C GLU A 481 29.62 -36.52 -14.52
N VAL A 482 30.28 -35.50 -15.08
CA VAL A 482 29.96 -35.02 -16.43
C VAL A 482 30.50 -36.00 -17.47
N ARG A 483 29.63 -36.84 -18.03
CA ARG A 483 29.97 -37.67 -19.19
C ARG A 483 30.03 -36.80 -20.45
N ILE A 484 31.22 -36.37 -20.81
CA ILE A 484 31.48 -35.67 -22.08
C ILE A 484 31.19 -36.65 -23.22
N LYS A 485 30.18 -36.35 -24.06
CA LYS A 485 30.03 -37.04 -25.35
C LYS A 485 31.28 -36.73 -26.17
N ARG A 486 31.98 -37.78 -26.63
CA ARG A 486 33.27 -37.72 -27.36
C ARG A 486 33.33 -36.73 -28.54
N GLU A 487 32.18 -36.26 -29.03
CA GLU A 487 32.07 -35.27 -30.11
C GLU A 487 32.54 -33.86 -29.73
N PHE A 488 32.65 -33.52 -28.43
CA PHE A 488 33.06 -32.19 -27.97
C PHE A 488 34.49 -32.11 -27.41
N ILE A 489 35.30 -33.17 -27.58
CA ILE A 489 36.73 -33.08 -27.33
C ILE A 489 37.36 -32.34 -28.53
N HIS A 490 37.34 -31.01 -28.50
CA HIS A 490 38.24 -30.24 -29.35
C HIS A 490 39.66 -30.63 -28.96
N LYS A 491 40.37 -31.24 -29.91
CA LYS A 491 41.81 -31.42 -29.83
C LYS A 491 42.46 -30.04 -29.68
N GLU A 492 43.34 -29.97 -28.69
CA GLU A 492 44.39 -28.97 -28.47
C GLU A 492 43.95 -27.58 -27.98
N ASN A 493 44.40 -27.32 -26.75
CA ASN A 493 44.53 -26.03 -26.14
C ASN A 493 45.69 -25.29 -26.86
N PRO A 494 45.49 -24.15 -27.54
CA PRO A 494 46.57 -23.44 -28.24
C PRO A 494 47.61 -22.80 -27.29
N LEU A 495 47.46 -23.00 -25.97
CA LEU A 495 48.29 -22.39 -24.93
C LEU A 495 49.29 -23.37 -24.32
N ASP A 496 49.30 -24.63 -24.73
CA ASP A 496 50.29 -25.64 -24.32
C ASP A 496 51.33 -25.94 -25.42
N SER A 497 51.45 -25.10 -26.46
CA SER A 497 52.61 -25.14 -27.35
C SER A 497 53.77 -24.39 -26.68
N GLU A 498 54.73 -25.15 -26.18
CA GLU A 498 56.06 -24.65 -25.84
C GLU A 498 56.65 -23.89 -27.04
N GLU A 499 56.90 -22.59 -26.85
CA GLU A 499 58.06 -21.84 -27.36
C GLU A 499 58.31 -20.59 -26.50
#